data_AF-A0A1R0V7R4-F1
#
_entry.id   AF-A0A1R0V7R4-F1
#
_cell.length_a   1.000
_cell.length_b   1.000
_cell.length_c   1.000
_cell.angle_alpha   90.00
_cell.angle_beta   90.00
_cell.angle_gamma   90.00
#
_symmetry.space_group_name_H-M   'P 1'
#
loop_
_entity.id
_entity.type
_entity.pdbx_description
1 polymer ?
#
loop_
_entity_poly.entity_id
_entity_poly.type
_entity_poly.pdbx_seq_one_letter_code
_entity_poly.pdbx_strand_id
1 'polypeptide(L)'
;MLAVTAPVMLIMVAIGYATDDSDEPSADCRHADQIAHHFVSVAPGAISGLAGEADRDVTRKAAEAATAARAEAASIEDPDLRRKALAFADALQLFSQGNPSAPPNGWPDKNYMGGYQNSTKALHDLKLACPNVGTDQMPADVPTRTTPR
;
A
#
# COMPACT_ATOMS: atom_id res chain seq x y z
N MET A 1 -27.61 -32.05 -51.51
CA MET A 1 -26.29 -32.32 -50.91
C MET A 1 -25.95 -31.15 -50.00
N LEU A 2 -25.59 -31.47 -48.76
CA LEU A 2 -25.27 -30.54 -47.68
C LEU A 2 -23.99 -29.73 -47.96
N ALA A 3 -23.97 -28.47 -47.51
CA ALA A 3 -22.75 -27.83 -47.03
C ALA A 3 -23.08 -26.68 -46.06
N VAL A 4 -23.34 -27.10 -44.82
CA VAL A 4 -23.00 -26.48 -43.53
C VAL A 4 -22.96 -24.94 -43.47
N THR A 5 -24.03 -24.40 -42.91
CA THR A 5 -24.05 -23.16 -42.11
C THR A 5 -23.03 -23.24 -40.98
N ALA A 6 -21.96 -22.46 -41.03
CA ALA A 6 -21.14 -22.18 -39.86
C ALA A 6 -21.54 -20.79 -39.33
N PRO A 7 -22.22 -20.69 -38.17
CA PRO A 7 -22.33 -19.42 -37.49
C PRO A 7 -20.95 -19.12 -36.90
N VAL A 8 -20.25 -18.16 -37.49
CA VAL A 8 -19.12 -17.51 -36.80
C VAL A 8 -19.73 -16.80 -35.60
N MET A 9 -19.74 -17.47 -34.45
CA MET A 9 -19.90 -16.80 -33.17
C MET A 9 -18.76 -15.79 -33.06
N LEU A 10 -19.05 -14.55 -33.41
CA LEU A 10 -18.31 -13.41 -32.93
C LEU A 10 -18.47 -13.44 -31.41
N ILE A 11 -17.47 -13.98 -30.74
CA ILE A 11 -17.27 -13.76 -29.32
C ILE A 11 -17.05 -12.25 -29.21
N MET A 12 -18.14 -11.52 -28.97
CA MET A 12 -18.09 -10.21 -28.36
C MET A 12 -17.43 -10.45 -27.00
N VAL A 13 -16.10 -10.37 -26.97
CA VAL A 13 -15.39 -10.10 -25.74
C VAL A 13 -15.91 -8.73 -25.35
N ALA A 14 -16.86 -8.73 -24.42
CA ALA A 14 -17.20 -7.55 -23.65
C ALA A 14 -15.94 -7.18 -22.87
N ILE A 15 -15.00 -6.52 -23.55
CA ILE A 15 -14.10 -5.59 -22.92
C ILE A 15 -15.07 -4.53 -22.44
N GLY A 16 -15.47 -4.67 -21.17
CA GLY A 16 -16.28 -3.69 -20.48
C GLY A 16 -15.48 -2.40 -20.39
N TYR A 17 -15.45 -1.66 -21.49
CA TYR A 17 -15.43 -0.22 -21.43
C TYR A 17 -16.77 0.16 -20.83
N ALA A 18 -16.83 0.08 -19.49
CA ALA A 18 -17.85 0.75 -18.73
C ALA A 18 -17.69 2.23 -19.06
N THR A 19 -18.52 2.68 -19.97
CA THR A 19 -18.94 4.06 -20.13
C THR A 19 -19.52 4.51 -18.80
N ASP A 20 -18.69 5.14 -17.97
CA ASP A 20 -18.98 6.28 -17.09
C ASP A 20 -17.71 6.49 -16.26
N ASP A 21 -16.93 7.53 -16.58
CA ASP A 21 -15.99 8.16 -15.66
C ASP A 21 -16.81 8.67 -14.46
N SER A 22 -17.10 7.77 -13.52
CA SER A 22 -17.40 8.18 -12.17
C SER A 22 -16.04 8.54 -11.58
N ASP A 23 -15.75 9.82 -11.40
CA ASP A 23 -14.56 10.29 -10.67
C ASP A 23 -14.47 9.71 -9.23
N GLU A 24 -15.50 9.01 -8.77
CA GLU A 24 -15.49 8.29 -7.50
C GLU A 24 -14.70 6.97 -7.59
N PRO A 25 -13.67 6.78 -6.74
CA PRO A 25 -12.96 5.52 -6.64
C PRO A 25 -13.89 4.38 -6.23
N SER A 26 -13.65 3.18 -6.78
CA SER A 26 -14.35 1.96 -6.38
C SER A 26 -14.23 1.70 -4.88
N ALA A 27 -15.15 0.94 -4.29
CA ALA A 27 -15.09 0.57 -2.87
C ALA A 27 -13.75 -0.08 -2.51
N ASP A 28 -13.29 -1.01 -3.33
CA ASP A 28 -11.98 -1.66 -3.24
C ASP A 28 -10.82 -0.66 -3.26
N CYS A 29 -10.87 0.34 -4.16
CA CYS A 29 -9.84 1.36 -4.22
C CYS A 29 -9.91 2.37 -3.05
N ARG A 30 -11.07 2.57 -2.42
CA ARG A 30 -11.18 3.34 -1.17
C ARG A 30 -10.52 2.62 -0.01
N HIS A 31 -10.71 1.30 0.11
CA HIS A 31 -9.98 0.49 1.10
C HIS A 31 -8.48 0.51 0.84
N ALA A 32 -8.05 0.40 -0.43
CA ALA A 32 -6.63 0.54 -0.79
C ALA A 32 -6.05 1.93 -0.46
N ASP A 33 -6.85 2.99 -0.58
CA ASP A 33 -6.43 4.34 -0.18
C ASP A 33 -6.29 4.48 1.34
N GLN A 34 -7.24 3.94 2.11
CA GLN A 34 -7.16 3.93 3.58
C GLN A 34 -5.91 3.20 4.08
N ILE A 35 -5.50 2.13 3.40
CA ILE A 35 -4.23 1.44 3.66
C ILE A 35 -3.03 2.39 3.50
N ALA A 36 -3.00 3.20 2.43
CA ALA A 36 -1.95 4.19 2.22
C ALA A 36 -1.96 5.28 3.29
N HIS A 37 -3.15 5.70 3.74
CA HIS A 37 -3.30 6.63 4.85
C HIS A 37 -2.66 6.12 6.15
N HIS A 38 -2.81 4.84 6.47
CA HIS A 38 -2.16 4.26 7.65
C HIS A 38 -0.62 4.31 7.57
N PHE A 39 -0.06 4.28 6.36
CA PHE A 39 1.38 4.42 6.14
C PHE A 39 1.92 5.80 6.52
N VAL A 40 1.11 6.86 6.42
CA VAL A 40 1.53 8.25 6.73
C VAL A 40 1.99 8.39 8.18
N SER A 41 1.41 7.60 9.10
CA SER A 41 1.83 7.56 10.51
C SER A 41 3.23 6.95 10.70
N VAL A 42 3.67 6.11 9.77
CA VAL A 42 4.91 5.32 9.83
C VAL A 42 6.05 6.01 9.09
N ALA A 43 5.75 6.62 7.93
CA ALA A 43 6.74 7.14 7.00
C ALA A 43 7.74 8.17 7.62
N PRO A 44 7.32 9.15 8.45
CA PRO A 44 8.25 10.09 9.06
C PRO A 44 9.25 9.40 9.99
N GLY A 45 8.78 8.48 10.86
CA GLY A 45 9.64 7.73 11.78
C GLY A 45 10.59 6.78 11.05
N ALA A 46 10.13 6.19 9.93
CA ALA A 46 10.95 5.33 9.10
C ALA A 46 12.14 6.10 8.49
N ILE A 47 11.88 7.30 7.96
CA ILE A 47 12.90 8.19 7.40
C ILE A 47 13.91 8.64 8.47
N SER A 48 13.44 8.99 9.67
CA SER A 48 14.34 9.36 10.77
C SER A 48 15.23 8.19 11.21
N GLY A 49 14.68 6.97 11.27
CA GLY A 49 15.46 5.77 11.56
C GLY A 49 16.55 5.48 10.52
N LEU A 50 16.31 5.79 9.24
CA LEU A 50 17.34 5.70 8.18
C LEU A 50 18.46 6.75 8.34
N ALA A 51 18.16 7.89 8.99
CA ALA A 51 19.11 8.95 9.27
C ALA A 51 19.88 8.75 10.60
N GLY A 52 19.65 7.64 11.32
CA GLY A 52 20.26 7.35 12.61
C GLY A 52 19.55 7.99 13.81
N GLU A 53 18.43 8.69 13.58
CA GLU A 53 17.56 9.24 14.62
C GLU A 53 16.31 8.34 14.76
N ALA A 54 16.49 7.18 15.39
CA ALA A 54 15.40 6.22 15.55
C ALA A 54 14.23 6.81 16.36
N ASP A 55 13.09 7.07 15.71
CA ASP A 55 11.82 7.31 16.39
C ASP A 55 11.46 6.01 17.15
N ARG A 56 11.41 6.09 18.49
CA ARG A 56 11.12 4.94 19.35
C ARG A 56 9.72 4.36 19.14
N ASP A 57 8.81 5.15 18.57
CA ASP A 57 7.44 4.73 18.30
C ASP A 57 7.26 4.13 16.91
N VAL A 58 8.25 4.20 16.01
CA VAL A 58 8.06 3.81 14.60
C VAL A 58 7.63 2.35 14.44
N THR A 59 8.20 1.44 15.23
CA THR A 59 7.88 0.01 15.20
C THR A 59 6.48 -0.26 15.75
N ARG A 60 6.06 0.46 16.79
CA ARG A 60 4.69 0.41 17.32
C ARG A 60 3.68 0.92 16.30
N LYS A 61 3.92 2.10 15.71
CA LYS A 61 3.07 2.67 14.65
C LYS A 61 2.97 1.73 13.44
N ALA A 62 4.06 1.04 13.09
CA ALA A 62 4.06 0.03 12.04
C ALA A 62 3.17 -1.18 12.38
N ALA A 63 3.14 -1.65 13.63
CA ALA A 63 2.25 -2.73 14.05
C ALA A 63 0.77 -2.32 14.04
N GLU A 64 0.48 -1.10 14.47
CA GLU A 64 -0.86 -0.51 14.39
C GLU A 64 -1.34 -0.41 12.93
N ALA A 65 -0.49 0.14 12.05
CA ALA A 65 -0.76 0.24 10.62
C ALA A 65 -0.90 -1.14 9.95
N ALA A 66 -0.11 -2.14 10.35
CA ALA A 66 -0.24 -3.51 9.85
C ALA A 66 -1.60 -4.13 10.23
N THR A 67 -2.07 -3.87 11.44
CA THR A 67 -3.38 -4.37 11.91
C THR A 67 -4.52 -3.69 11.15
N ALA A 68 -4.46 -2.37 11.00
CA ALA A 68 -5.45 -1.61 10.24
C ALA A 68 -5.47 -2.04 8.75
N ALA A 69 -4.30 -2.20 8.13
CA ALA A 69 -4.21 -2.66 6.74
C ALA A 69 -4.80 -4.06 6.52
N ARG A 70 -4.72 -4.97 7.51
CA ARG A 70 -5.40 -6.28 7.42
C ARG A 70 -6.92 -6.14 7.51
N ALA A 71 -7.42 -5.22 8.34
CA ALA A 71 -8.85 -4.95 8.44
C ALA A 71 -9.40 -4.40 7.12
N GLU A 72 -8.69 -3.45 6.49
CA GLU A 72 -9.05 -2.94 5.17
C GLU A 72 -8.98 -4.02 4.09
N ALA A 73 -7.91 -4.83 4.08
CA ALA A 73 -7.76 -5.92 3.12
C ALA A 73 -8.88 -6.96 3.21
N ALA A 74 -9.44 -7.20 4.40
CA ALA A 74 -10.58 -8.11 4.58
C ALA A 74 -11.87 -7.60 3.91
N SER A 75 -11.99 -6.30 3.69
CA SER A 75 -13.13 -5.65 3.03
C SER A 75 -12.98 -5.55 1.50
N ILE A 76 -11.79 -5.85 0.96
CA ILE A 76 -11.53 -5.81 -0.49
C ILE A 76 -12.09 -7.07 -1.16
N GLU A 77 -12.96 -6.90 -2.15
CA GLU A 77 -13.56 -7.99 -2.91
C GLU A 77 -12.60 -8.55 -3.97
N ASP A 78 -11.93 -7.68 -4.72
CA ASP A 78 -10.98 -8.07 -5.75
C ASP A 78 -9.82 -8.90 -5.16
N PRO A 79 -9.63 -10.16 -5.59
CA PRO A 79 -8.67 -11.05 -4.98
C PRO A 79 -7.22 -10.66 -5.25
N ASP A 80 -6.92 -9.93 -6.33
CA ASP A 80 -5.56 -9.48 -6.63
C ASP A 80 -5.19 -8.25 -5.79
N LEU A 81 -6.10 -7.29 -5.67
CA LEU A 81 -5.95 -6.13 -4.82
C LEU A 81 -5.90 -6.52 -3.34
N ARG A 82 -6.74 -7.46 -2.89
CA ARG A 82 -6.67 -8.03 -1.53
C ARG A 82 -5.31 -8.65 -1.25
N ARG A 83 -4.73 -9.41 -2.20
CA ARG A 83 -3.37 -9.96 -2.04
C ARG A 83 -2.31 -8.88 -1.90
N LYS A 84 -2.37 -7.81 -2.71
CA LYS A 84 -1.44 -6.67 -2.62
C LYS A 84 -1.57 -5.95 -1.28
N ALA A 85 -2.81 -5.73 -0.82
CA ALA A 85 -3.11 -5.14 0.48
C ALA A 85 -2.56 -5.97 1.64
N LEU A 86 -2.73 -7.29 1.60
CA LEU A 86 -2.15 -8.20 2.59
C LEU A 86 -0.61 -8.20 2.56
N ALA A 87 -0.01 -8.16 1.37
CA ALA A 87 1.45 -8.06 1.23
C ALA A 87 2.00 -6.76 1.86
N PHE A 88 1.27 -5.65 1.73
CA PHE A 88 1.59 -4.40 2.42
C PHE A 88 1.51 -4.56 3.94
N ALA A 89 0.43 -5.15 4.46
CA ALA A 89 0.28 -5.39 5.89
C ALA A 89 1.36 -6.33 6.47
N ASP A 90 1.76 -7.35 5.71
CA ASP A 90 2.84 -8.26 6.10
C ASP A 90 4.20 -7.57 6.10
N ALA A 91 4.45 -6.67 5.15
CA ALA A 91 5.66 -5.86 5.15
C ALA A 91 5.74 -4.91 6.36
N LEU A 92 4.63 -4.27 6.74
CA LEU A 92 4.54 -3.46 7.96
C LEU A 92 4.71 -4.29 9.24
N GLN A 93 4.17 -5.51 9.26
CA GLN A 93 4.36 -6.44 10.36
C GLN A 93 5.81 -6.91 10.49
N LEU A 94 6.52 -7.08 9.37
CA LEU A 94 7.95 -7.37 9.39
C LEU A 94 8.75 -6.14 9.88
N PHE A 95 8.36 -4.95 9.43
CA PHE A 95 8.97 -3.69 9.83
C PHE A 95 8.86 -3.45 11.35
N SER A 96 7.69 -3.72 11.94
CA SER A 96 7.46 -3.57 13.38
C SER A 96 8.30 -4.52 14.25
N GLN A 97 8.77 -5.62 13.68
CA GLN A 97 9.65 -6.59 14.36
C GLN A 97 11.14 -6.26 14.19
N GLY A 98 11.46 -5.22 13.41
CA GLY A 98 12.82 -4.79 13.17
C GLY A 98 13.35 -3.82 14.21
N ASN A 99 14.66 -3.79 14.37
CA ASN A 99 15.36 -2.82 15.18
C ASN A 99 15.93 -1.69 14.29
N PRO A 100 15.52 -0.42 14.47
CA PRO A 100 16.08 0.73 13.75
C PRO A 100 17.56 1.01 14.06
N SER A 101 18.08 0.49 15.18
CA SER A 101 19.48 0.66 15.57
C SER A 101 20.01 -0.62 16.23
N ALA A 102 20.41 -1.57 15.39
CA ALA A 102 20.95 -2.85 15.83
C ALA A 102 22.46 -2.77 16.09
N PRO A 103 22.96 -3.46 17.13
CA PRO A 103 24.40 -3.61 17.35
C PRO A 103 25.05 -4.43 16.22
N PRO A 104 26.37 -4.27 15.97
CA PRO A 104 27.32 -3.45 16.73
C PRO A 104 27.47 -2.01 16.24
N ASN A 105 27.00 -1.70 15.03
CA ASN A 105 27.28 -0.46 14.32
C ASN A 105 26.11 0.54 14.33
N GLY A 106 25.00 0.19 15.00
CA GLY A 106 23.83 1.05 15.16
C GLY A 106 22.97 1.16 13.89
N TRP A 107 23.22 0.32 12.88
CA TRP A 107 22.46 0.30 11.65
C TRP A 107 21.13 -0.44 11.83
N PRO A 108 20.08 -0.10 11.07
CA PRO A 108 18.85 -0.85 11.11
C PRO A 108 19.06 -2.30 10.67
N ASP A 109 18.36 -3.23 11.32
CA ASP A 109 18.47 -4.64 10.96
C ASP A 109 17.74 -4.98 9.66
N LYS A 110 17.87 -6.24 9.23
CA LYS A 110 17.25 -6.75 8.00
C LYS A 110 15.72 -6.69 8.02
N ASN A 111 15.08 -6.80 9.18
CA ASN A 111 13.62 -6.80 9.27
C ASN A 111 13.11 -5.36 9.16
N TYR A 112 13.84 -4.42 9.77
CA TYR A 112 13.57 -2.99 9.63
C TYR A 112 13.75 -2.54 8.17
N MET A 113 14.91 -2.82 7.57
CA MET A 113 15.17 -2.42 6.19
C MET A 113 14.28 -3.15 5.18
N GLY A 114 14.14 -4.47 5.33
CA GLY A 114 13.33 -5.29 4.44
C GLY A 114 11.84 -4.98 4.56
N GLY A 115 11.33 -4.80 5.77
CA GLY A 115 9.94 -4.41 6.01
C GLY A 115 9.61 -3.04 5.41
N TYR A 116 10.49 -2.04 5.61
CA TYR A 116 10.33 -0.73 5.00
C TYR A 116 10.30 -0.80 3.46
N GLN A 117 11.32 -1.41 2.85
CA GLN A 117 11.41 -1.52 1.38
C GLN A 117 10.22 -2.28 0.79
N ASN A 118 9.83 -3.39 1.40
CA ASN A 118 8.69 -4.18 0.96
C ASN A 118 7.37 -3.42 1.13
N SER A 119 7.23 -2.60 2.18
CA SER A 119 6.03 -1.78 2.38
C SER A 119 5.91 -0.70 1.30
N THR A 120 7.01 -0.04 0.94
CA THR A 120 7.02 0.93 -0.16
C THR A 120 6.72 0.28 -1.51
N LYS A 121 7.29 -0.91 -1.77
CA LYS A 121 6.98 -1.66 -2.99
C LYS A 121 5.50 -2.05 -3.05
N ALA A 122 4.96 -2.61 -1.97
CA ALA A 122 3.56 -3.03 -1.94
C ALA A 122 2.60 -1.84 -2.07
N LEU A 123 2.94 -0.70 -1.46
CA LEU A 123 2.19 0.56 -1.63
C LEU A 123 2.20 1.04 -3.09
N HIS A 124 3.34 0.95 -3.76
CA HIS A 124 3.43 1.25 -5.20
C HIS A 124 2.58 0.29 -6.04
N ASP A 125 2.57 -1.01 -5.72
CA ASP A 125 1.74 -1.99 -6.42
C ASP A 125 0.23 -1.73 -6.19
N LEU A 126 -0.17 -1.21 -5.02
CA LEU A 126 -1.52 -0.72 -4.75
C LEU A 126 -1.85 0.53 -5.58
N LYS A 127 -0.92 1.49 -5.67
CA LYS A 127 -1.07 2.71 -6.50
C LYS A 127 -1.27 2.39 -7.99
N LEU A 128 -0.55 1.40 -8.51
CA LEU A 128 -0.71 0.96 -9.90
C LEU A 128 -2.08 0.32 -10.15
N ALA A 129 -2.64 -0.39 -9.16
CA ALA A 129 -3.95 -1.00 -9.26
C ALA A 129 -5.10 0.01 -9.04
N CYS A 130 -4.87 1.00 -8.17
CA CYS A 130 -5.82 2.04 -7.81
C CYS A 130 -5.14 3.42 -7.92
N PRO A 131 -5.25 4.09 -9.08
CA PRO A 131 -4.53 5.34 -9.36
C PRO A 131 -4.77 6.48 -8.37
N ASN A 132 -5.88 6.48 -7.63
CA ASN A 132 -6.23 7.50 -6.63
C ASN A 132 -5.65 7.22 -5.23
N VAL A 133 -4.92 6.12 -5.01
CA VAL A 133 -4.33 5.81 -3.70
C VAL A 133 -3.27 6.84 -3.31
N GLY A 134 -3.37 7.45 -2.13
CA GLY A 134 -2.38 8.40 -1.59
C GLY A 134 -2.29 9.71 -2.37
N THR A 135 -3.32 10.10 -3.13
CA THR A 135 -3.44 11.45 -3.71
C THR A 135 -4.11 12.45 -2.77
N ASP A 136 -4.66 11.97 -1.66
CA ASP A 136 -5.29 12.82 -0.66
C ASP A 136 -4.26 13.78 -0.04
N GLN A 137 -4.73 14.98 0.30
CA GLN A 137 -3.89 15.97 0.97
C GLN A 137 -3.37 15.37 2.28
N MET A 138 -2.04 15.40 2.45
CA MET A 138 -1.43 15.05 3.72
C MET A 138 -2.08 15.87 4.84
N PRO A 139 -2.42 15.25 5.98
CA PRO A 139 -2.91 15.97 7.14
C PRO A 139 -1.97 17.13 7.50
N ALA A 140 -2.52 18.30 7.84
CA ALA A 140 -1.75 19.54 8.08
C ALA A 140 -0.77 19.42 9.26
N ASP A 141 -0.95 18.40 10.10
CA ASP A 141 -0.15 18.01 11.25
C ASP A 141 1.01 17.06 10.92
N VAL A 142 1.14 16.59 9.68
CA VAL A 142 2.37 15.92 9.21
C VAL A 142 3.47 16.98 9.13
N PRO A 143 4.60 16.84 9.87
CA PRO A 143 5.67 17.82 9.84
C PRO A 143 6.23 17.93 8.42
N THR A 144 5.89 19.01 7.72
CA THR A 144 6.58 19.39 6.50
C THR A 144 7.98 19.82 6.92
N ARG A 145 9.03 19.17 6.39
CA ARG A 145 10.40 19.68 6.50
C ARG A 145 10.50 20.99 5.71
N THR A 146 9.98 22.05 6.30
CA THR A 146 10.27 23.43 5.92
C THR A 146 10.88 24.08 7.14
N THR A 147 12.18 23.87 7.30
CA THR A 147 13.02 24.84 8.00
C THR A 147 13.88 25.52 6.95
N PRO A 148 13.47 26.69 6.41
CA PRO A 148 14.45 27.63 5.90
C PRO A 148 15.18 28.21 7.12
N ARG A 149 16.51 28.07 7.12
CA ARG A 149 17.37 28.85 8.01
C ARG A 149 17.50 30.27 7.46
#